data_AF-A0A5D3F587-F1
#
_entry.id   AF-A0A5D3F587-F1
#
_cell.length_a   1.000
_cell.length_b   1.000
_cell.length_c   1.000
_cell.angle_alpha   90.00
_cell.angle_beta   90.00
_cell.angle_gamma   90.00
#
_symmetry.space_group_name_H-M   'P 1'
#
loop_
_entity.id
_entity.type
_entity.pdbx_description
1 polymer ?
#
loop_
_entity_poly.entity_id
_entity_poly.type
_entity_poly.pdbx_seq_one_letter_code
_entity_poly.pdbx_strand_id
1 'polypeptide(L)'
;MRDPVIEPNREAQTYAQYEILARLYVIPALGRKRLDRLTGRDVQAWVNKLPKTCQCCGQGKDSARPKRHLDPCRRQRCCAIGRCCRAYPSRRTIQAARNTLRPALTHAQTEEILSRNVARMVKLPTMRKRVCGKASWSVEAAHAFLESAQSGSDPRYAAWVLIFVMGLRKGEVLSLQREDIDMDAGE
;
A
#
# COMPACT_ATOMS: atom_id res chain seq x y z
N MET A 1 18.37 -13.93 -22.94
CA MET A 1 18.91 -12.56 -22.82
C MET A 1 17.96 -11.81 -21.91
N ARG A 2 18.32 -11.57 -20.65
CA ARG A 2 17.52 -10.70 -19.78
C ARG A 2 17.92 -9.28 -20.15
N ASP A 3 16.98 -8.45 -20.57
CA ASP A 3 17.23 -7.04 -20.84
C ASP A 3 17.91 -6.39 -19.62
N PRO A 4 18.78 -5.39 -19.84
CA PRO A 4 19.37 -4.63 -18.75
C PRO A 4 18.24 -3.90 -18.00
N VAL A 5 17.74 -4.54 -16.93
CA VAL A 5 16.82 -3.91 -16.00
C VAL A 5 17.62 -2.82 -15.31
N ILE A 6 17.43 -1.56 -15.72
CA ILE A 6 17.99 -0.39 -15.04
C ILE A 6 17.63 -0.51 -13.57
N GLU A 7 18.65 -0.59 -12.71
CA GLU A 7 18.43 -0.62 -11.27
C GLU A 7 17.61 0.62 -10.89
N PRO A 8 16.50 0.45 -10.16
CA PRO A 8 15.58 1.55 -9.92
C PRO A 8 16.28 2.64 -9.12
N ASN A 9 16.62 3.75 -9.79
CA ASN A 9 16.96 5.04 -9.16
C ASN A 9 15.67 5.67 -8.58
N ARG A 10 14.99 4.93 -7.71
CA ARG A 10 13.76 5.30 -7.04
C ARG A 10 13.94 5.02 -5.56
N GLU A 11 13.41 5.92 -4.73
CA GLU A 11 13.35 5.72 -3.29
C GLU A 11 12.83 4.31 -2.95
N ALA A 12 13.50 3.62 -2.03
CA ALA A 12 13.24 2.21 -1.71
C ALA A 12 11.75 1.93 -1.40
N GLN A 13 11.06 2.89 -0.78
CA GLN A 13 9.62 2.78 -0.50
C GLN A 13 8.76 2.74 -1.76
N THR A 14 9.11 3.54 -2.78
CA THR A 14 8.40 3.57 -4.06
C THR A 14 8.56 2.24 -4.80
N TYR A 15 9.78 1.69 -4.83
CA TYR A 15 10.04 0.37 -5.41
C TYR A 15 9.25 -0.72 -4.68
N ALA A 16 9.32 -0.76 -3.35
CA ALA A 16 8.59 -1.74 -2.54
C ALA A 16 7.08 -1.65 -2.80
N GLN A 17 6.54 -0.45 -2.95
CA GLN A 17 5.12 -0.27 -3.27
C GLN A 17 4.77 -0.83 -4.66
N TYR A 18 5.59 -0.56 -5.68
CA TYR A 18 5.36 -1.12 -7.02
C TYR A 18 5.48 -2.64 -7.05
N GLU A 19 6.49 -3.21 -6.38
CA GLU A 19 6.66 -4.67 -6.24
C GLU A 19 5.39 -5.30 -5.66
N ILE A 20 4.92 -4.79 -4.52
CA ILE A 20 3.76 -5.32 -3.82
C ILE A 20 2.52 -5.24 -4.71
N LEU A 21 2.31 -4.11 -5.40
CA LEU A 21 1.15 -3.92 -6.25
C LEU A 21 1.20 -4.81 -7.50
N ALA A 22 2.37 -4.97 -8.10
CA ALA A 22 2.59 -5.85 -9.24
C ALA A 22 2.34 -7.31 -8.85
N ARG A 23 2.99 -7.79 -7.79
CA ARG A 23 2.91 -9.18 -7.31
C ARG A 23 1.52 -9.55 -6.82
N LEU A 24 0.83 -8.68 -6.09
CA LEU A 24 -0.44 -9.02 -5.46
C LEU A 24 -1.69 -8.73 -6.31
N TYR A 25 -1.60 -7.84 -7.30
CA TYR A 25 -2.78 -7.39 -8.06
C TYR A 25 -2.64 -7.48 -9.58
N VAL A 26 -1.47 -7.15 -10.14
CA VAL A 26 -1.29 -7.07 -11.60
C VAL A 26 -0.93 -8.44 -12.19
N ILE A 27 0.18 -9.03 -11.75
CA ILE A 27 0.72 -10.29 -12.28
C ILE A 27 -0.30 -11.44 -12.14
N PRO A 28 -0.98 -11.64 -10.99
CA PRO A 28 -1.94 -12.73 -10.86
C PRO A 28 -3.14 -12.64 -11.80
N ALA A 29 -3.49 -11.43 -12.25
CA ALA A 29 -4.66 -11.19 -13.07
C ALA A 29 -4.35 -11.07 -14.57
N LEU A 30 -3.24 -10.41 -14.92
CA LEU A 30 -2.90 -10.04 -16.29
C LEU A 30 -1.60 -10.69 -16.77
N GLY A 31 -0.74 -11.17 -15.86
CA GLY A 31 0.61 -11.66 -16.19
C GLY A 31 0.65 -12.92 -17.06
N ARG A 32 -0.47 -13.66 -17.17
CA ARG A 32 -0.57 -14.82 -18.08
C ARG A 32 -0.88 -14.43 -19.52
N LYS A 33 -1.38 -13.22 -19.76
CA LYS A 33 -1.74 -12.75 -21.09
C LYS A 33 -0.52 -12.12 -21.74
N ARG A 34 -0.20 -12.53 -22.96
CA ARG A 34 0.85 -11.85 -23.74
C ARG A 34 0.51 -10.37 -23.90
N LEU A 35 1.52 -9.51 -23.83
CA LEU A 35 1.35 -8.06 -23.88
C LEU A 35 0.67 -7.63 -25.19
N ASP A 36 1.10 -8.13 -26.33
CA ASP A 36 0.52 -7.86 -27.65
C ASP A 36 -0.98 -8.20 -27.78
N ARG A 37 -1.49 -9.14 -26.97
CA ARG A 37 -2.90 -9.54 -26.91
C ARG A 37 -3.68 -8.88 -25.78
N LEU A 38 -3.04 -8.05 -24.97
CA LEU A 38 -3.70 -7.36 -23.86
C LEU A 38 -4.62 -6.25 -24.39
N THR A 39 -5.92 -6.38 -24.12
CA THR A 39 -6.92 -5.41 -24.57
C THR A 39 -7.40 -4.53 -23.43
N GLY A 40 -7.96 -3.37 -23.75
CA GLY A 40 -8.63 -2.52 -22.76
C GLY A 40 -9.78 -3.23 -22.02
N ARG A 41 -10.44 -4.19 -22.68
CA ARG A 41 -11.51 -5.01 -22.06
C ARG A 41 -10.97 -5.88 -20.93
N ASP A 42 -9.78 -6.46 -21.09
CA ASP A 42 -9.15 -7.28 -20.05
C ASP A 42 -8.80 -6.42 -18.83
N VAL A 43 -8.19 -5.26 -19.06
CA VAL A 43 -7.78 -4.35 -17.97
C VAL A 43 -9.02 -3.78 -17.26
N GLN A 44 -10.06 -3.43 -18.01
CA GLN A 44 -11.33 -2.98 -17.43
C GLN A 44 -12.03 -4.09 -16.63
N ALA A 45 -12.05 -5.33 -17.15
CA ALA A 45 -12.62 -6.48 -16.44
C ALA A 45 -11.84 -6.77 -15.14
N TRP A 46 -10.51 -6.70 -15.18
CA TRP A 46 -9.66 -6.80 -14.00
C TRP A 46 -9.99 -5.74 -12.96
N VAL A 47 -9.99 -4.46 -13.35
CA VAL A 47 -10.31 -3.34 -12.46
C VAL A 47 -11.72 -3.48 -11.86
N ASN A 48 -12.71 -3.94 -12.62
CA ASN A 48 -14.08 -4.16 -12.16
C ASN A 48 -14.19 -5.35 -11.18
N LYS A 49 -13.28 -6.32 -11.26
CA LYS A 49 -13.22 -7.50 -10.39
C LYS A 49 -12.57 -7.20 -9.04
N LEU A 50 -11.61 -6.26 -8.99
CA LEU A 50 -10.87 -5.93 -7.76
C LEU A 50 -11.77 -5.56 -6.56
N PRO A 51 -12.80 -4.69 -6.67
CA PRO A 51 -13.70 -4.38 -5.56
C PRO A 51 -14.49 -5.59 -5.04
N LYS A 52 -14.67 -6.63 -5.87
CA LYS A 52 -15.50 -7.80 -5.56
C LYS A 52 -14.69 -8.97 -5.00
N THR A 53 -13.36 -8.86 -4.96
CA THR A 53 -12.47 -9.95 -4.56
C THR A 53 -11.89 -9.67 -3.17
N CYS A 54 -12.25 -10.48 -2.16
CA CYS A 54 -11.65 -10.36 -0.81
C CYS A 54 -10.16 -10.71 -0.90
N GLN A 55 -9.32 -9.90 -0.26
CA GLN A 55 -7.86 -10.02 -0.35
C GLN A 55 -7.36 -11.36 0.21
N CYS A 56 -8.04 -11.91 1.21
CA CYS A 56 -7.75 -13.25 1.75
C CYS A 56 -7.86 -14.33 0.67
N CYS A 57 -8.90 -14.27 -0.17
CA CYS A 57 -9.12 -15.23 -1.25
C CYS A 57 -8.19 -14.96 -2.44
N GLY A 58 -8.08 -13.70 -2.88
CA GLY A 58 -7.27 -13.34 -4.04
C GLY A 58 -5.76 -13.55 -3.85
N GLN A 59 -5.28 -13.49 -2.61
CA GLN A 59 -3.85 -13.63 -2.28
C GLN A 59 -3.54 -14.93 -1.52
N GLY A 60 -4.52 -15.82 -1.33
CA GLY A 60 -4.32 -17.10 -0.64
C GLY A 60 -3.87 -16.97 0.84
N LYS A 61 -4.15 -15.84 1.51
CA LYS A 61 -3.64 -15.57 2.87
C LYS A 61 -4.11 -16.60 3.89
N ASP A 62 -5.36 -17.02 3.80
CA ASP A 62 -5.93 -17.98 4.73
C ASP A 62 -5.69 -19.42 4.32
N SER A 63 -5.60 -19.71 3.02
CA SER A 63 -5.20 -21.05 2.56
C SER A 63 -3.75 -21.38 2.93
N ALA A 64 -2.88 -20.37 3.04
CA ALA A 64 -1.51 -20.52 3.51
C ALA A 64 -1.41 -20.84 5.02
N ARG A 65 -2.49 -20.66 5.79
CA ARG A 65 -2.51 -21.02 7.22
C ARG A 65 -2.64 -22.53 7.39
N PRO A 66 -2.03 -23.11 8.44
CA PRO A 66 -2.23 -24.51 8.78
C PRO A 66 -3.70 -24.82 9.10
N LYS A 67 -4.17 -26.02 8.75
CA LYS A 67 -5.54 -26.48 9.07
C LYS A 67 -5.75 -26.61 10.59
N ARG A 68 -4.71 -27.07 11.30
CA ARG A 68 -4.70 -27.24 12.76
C ARG A 68 -3.52 -26.46 13.33
N HIS A 69 -3.79 -25.65 14.35
CA HIS A 69 -2.78 -24.92 15.12
C HIS A 69 -3.36 -24.67 16.52
N LEU A 70 -2.49 -24.64 17.54
CA LEU A 70 -2.89 -24.43 18.93
C LEU A 70 -3.59 -23.07 19.12
N ASP A 71 -2.97 -22.00 18.59
CA ASP A 71 -3.56 -20.67 18.48
C ASP A 71 -4.65 -20.62 17.37
N PRO A 72 -5.94 -20.34 17.72
CA PRO A 72 -7.03 -20.19 16.77
C PRO A 72 -6.82 -19.09 15.73
N CYS A 73 -5.99 -18.08 16.02
CA CYS A 73 -5.70 -17.01 15.08
C CYS A 73 -4.81 -17.45 13.91
N ARG A 74 -4.01 -18.51 14.12
CA ARG A 74 -3.05 -19.02 13.14
C ARG A 74 -3.61 -20.11 12.24
N ARG A 75 -4.76 -20.72 12.56
CA ARG A 75 -5.42 -21.72 11.71
C ARG A 75 -6.30 -21.11 10.61
N GLN A 76 -6.61 -21.91 9.60
CA GLN A 76 -7.58 -21.57 8.53
C GLN A 76 -8.94 -21.17 9.12
N ARG A 77 -9.47 -19.99 8.75
CA ARG A 77 -10.68 -19.41 9.37
C ARG A 77 -11.56 -18.58 8.43
N CYS A 78 -11.17 -18.41 7.17
CA CYS A 78 -11.75 -17.48 6.21
C CYS A 78 -12.12 -18.25 4.92
N CYS A 79 -11.45 -17.96 3.80
CA CYS A 79 -11.77 -18.48 2.48
C CYS A 79 -11.52 -19.98 2.39
N ALA A 80 -10.58 -20.52 3.18
CA ALA A 80 -10.28 -21.94 3.17
C ALA A 80 -11.40 -22.81 3.79
N ILE A 81 -12.26 -22.23 4.64
CA ILE A 81 -13.43 -22.90 5.23
C ILE A 81 -14.77 -22.47 4.59
N GLY A 82 -14.72 -21.77 3.45
CA GLY A 82 -15.90 -21.27 2.75
C GLY A 82 -16.56 -20.01 3.34
N ARG A 83 -15.96 -19.39 4.38
CA ARG A 83 -16.48 -18.16 5.02
C ARG A 83 -15.66 -16.92 4.63
N CYS A 84 -16.11 -16.18 3.64
CA CYS A 84 -15.38 -15.04 3.10
C CYS A 84 -15.19 -13.89 4.12
N CYS A 85 -13.95 -13.38 4.22
CA CYS A 85 -13.59 -12.24 5.07
C CYS A 85 -14.25 -10.91 4.72
N ARG A 86 -14.72 -10.77 3.48
CA ARG A 86 -15.18 -9.51 2.87
C ARG A 86 -14.18 -8.33 3.00
N ALA A 87 -12.90 -8.61 3.28
CA ALA A 87 -11.83 -7.62 3.28
C ALA A 87 -11.45 -7.29 1.84
N TYR A 88 -12.26 -6.44 1.21
CA TYR A 88 -12.06 -5.93 -0.13
C TYR A 88 -10.99 -4.83 -0.15
N PRO A 89 -10.22 -4.67 -1.25
CA PRO A 89 -9.25 -3.60 -1.37
C PRO A 89 -9.92 -2.22 -1.33
N SER A 90 -9.22 -1.26 -0.73
CA SER A 90 -9.67 0.14 -0.73
C SER A 90 -9.62 0.74 -2.15
N ARG A 91 -10.39 1.82 -2.38
CA ARG A 91 -10.30 2.59 -3.63
C ARG A 91 -8.87 3.04 -3.93
N ARG A 92 -8.10 3.44 -2.90
CA ARG A 92 -6.70 3.87 -3.05
C ARG A 92 -5.80 2.72 -3.52
N THR A 93 -6.03 1.51 -3.01
CA THR A 93 -5.30 0.31 -3.44
C THR A 93 -5.59 -0.04 -4.90
N ILE A 94 -6.86 0.00 -5.31
CA ILE A 94 -7.27 -0.26 -6.71
C ILE A 94 -6.66 0.78 -7.65
N GLN A 95 -6.71 2.05 -7.24
CA GLN A 95 -6.10 3.17 -7.95
C GLN A 95 -4.59 2.98 -8.09
N ALA A 96 -3.91 2.57 -7.01
CA ALA A 96 -2.48 2.33 -7.00
C ALA A 96 -2.08 1.14 -7.89
N ALA A 97 -2.85 0.04 -7.88
CA ALA A 97 -2.62 -1.10 -8.76
C ALA A 97 -2.71 -0.69 -10.24
N ARG A 98 -3.74 0.06 -10.64
CA ARG A 98 -3.83 0.62 -12.00
C ARG A 98 -2.67 1.57 -12.31
N ASN A 99 -2.28 2.40 -11.35
CA ASN A 99 -1.17 3.34 -11.50
C ASN A 99 0.21 2.66 -11.53
N THR A 100 0.31 1.39 -11.14
CA THR A 100 1.51 0.57 -11.33
C THR A 100 1.52 -0.03 -12.74
N LEU A 101 0.38 -0.52 -13.22
CA LEU A 101 0.26 -1.06 -14.59
C LEU A 101 0.46 0.02 -15.66
N ARG A 102 -0.11 1.22 -15.48
CA ARG A 102 -0.07 2.29 -16.48
C ARG A 102 1.37 2.66 -16.93
N PRO A 103 2.32 2.99 -16.05
CA PRO A 103 3.69 3.30 -16.46
C PRO A 103 4.43 2.08 -17.02
N ALA A 104 4.16 0.87 -16.53
CA ALA A 104 4.73 -0.36 -17.10
C ALA A 104 4.32 -0.54 -18.58
N LEU A 105 3.05 -0.30 -18.92
CA LEU A 105 2.58 -0.33 -20.31
C LEU A 105 3.04 0.88 -21.12
N THR A 106 3.30 2.03 -20.48
CA THR A 106 3.95 3.16 -21.16
C THR A 106 5.37 2.80 -21.57
N HIS A 107 6.14 2.20 -20.66
CA HIS A 107 7.49 1.75 -20.98
C HIS A 107 7.49 0.71 -22.09
N ALA A 108 6.61 -0.30 -22.03
CA ALA A 108 6.46 -1.27 -23.12
C ALA A 108 6.01 -0.63 -24.46
N GLN A 109 5.34 0.53 -24.42
CA GLN A 109 5.02 1.29 -25.64
C GLN A 109 6.25 2.06 -26.17
N THR A 110 7.08 2.61 -25.28
CA THR A 110 8.35 3.26 -25.64
C THR A 110 9.35 2.28 -26.24
N GLU A 111 9.39 1.04 -25.72
CA GLU A 111 10.20 -0.06 -26.25
C GLU A 111 9.54 -0.75 -27.47
N GLU A 112 8.47 -0.19 -28.02
CA GLU A 112 7.73 -0.69 -29.20
C GLU A 112 7.17 -2.13 -29.08
N ILE A 113 7.16 -2.71 -27.88
CA ILE A 113 6.51 -4.00 -27.57
C ILE A 113 4.98 -3.90 -27.75
N LEU A 114 4.43 -2.70 -27.50
CA LEU A 114 3.01 -2.39 -27.62
C LEU A 114 2.77 -1.20 -28.53
N SER A 115 1.79 -1.30 -29.43
CA SER A 115 1.36 -0.16 -30.25
C SER A 115 0.69 0.96 -29.44
N ARG A 116 -0.02 0.60 -28.36
CA ARG A 116 -0.69 1.58 -27.49
C ARG A 116 -0.82 1.12 -26.05
N ASN A 117 -0.76 2.07 -25.13
CA ASN A 117 -1.06 1.82 -23.72
C ASN A 117 -2.58 1.68 -23.47
N VAL A 118 -3.05 0.43 -23.36
CA VAL A 118 -4.46 0.10 -23.10
C VAL A 118 -4.97 0.50 -21.70
N ALA A 119 -4.08 0.75 -20.73
CA ALA A 119 -4.49 1.15 -19.38
C ALA A 119 -4.87 2.63 -19.26
N ARG A 120 -4.54 3.48 -20.25
CA ARG A 120 -4.88 4.92 -20.24
C ARG A 120 -6.38 5.17 -20.24
N MET A 121 -7.15 4.34 -20.93
CA MET A 121 -8.60 4.53 -21.14
C MET A 121 -9.46 3.81 -20.10
N VAL A 122 -8.84 3.14 -19.12
CA VAL A 122 -9.56 2.32 -18.14
C VAL A 122 -10.20 3.20 -17.07
N LYS A 123 -11.52 3.10 -16.98
CA LYS A 123 -12.33 3.81 -15.99
C LYS A 123 -12.28 3.03 -14.68
N LEU A 124 -11.94 3.70 -13.59
CA LEU A 124 -12.03 3.09 -12.27
C LEU A 124 -13.49 3.09 -11.79
N PRO A 125 -13.93 2.02 -11.10
CA PRO A 125 -15.26 1.98 -10.52
C PRO A 125 -15.44 3.11 -9.52
N THR A 126 -16.58 3.80 -9.62
CA THR A 126 -17.00 4.80 -8.64
C THR A 126 -17.32 4.08 -7.34
N MET A 127 -16.39 4.13 -6.38
CA MET A 127 -16.62 3.63 -5.04
C MET A 127 -17.08 4.79 -4.17
N ARG A 128 -18.18 4.63 -3.42
CA ARG A 128 -18.54 5.59 -2.37
C ARG A 128 -17.30 5.79 -1.50
N LYS A 129 -16.88 7.05 -1.33
CA LYS A 129 -15.86 7.38 -0.34
C LYS A 129 -16.39 6.81 0.97
N ARG A 130 -15.67 5.86 1.58
CA ARG A 130 -15.87 5.65 3.01
C ARG A 130 -15.60 7.01 3.62
N VAL A 131 -16.52 7.51 4.43
CA VAL A 131 -16.22 8.61 5.35
C VAL A 131 -15.19 8.00 6.29
N CYS A 132 -13.94 8.05 5.87
CA CYS A 132 -12.84 8.00 6.79
C CYS A 132 -13.02 9.30 7.53
N GLY A 133 -13.65 9.24 8.71
CA GLY A 133 -13.36 10.23 9.72
C GLY A 133 -11.86 10.19 9.83
N LYS A 134 -11.17 11.11 9.16
CA LYS A 134 -9.77 11.34 9.49
C LYS A 134 -9.88 11.77 10.93
N ALA A 135 -9.51 10.88 11.84
CA ALA A 135 -9.40 11.20 13.24
C ALA A 135 -8.19 12.13 13.36
N SER A 136 -8.35 13.37 12.90
CA SER A 136 -7.53 14.47 13.36
C SER A 136 -7.82 14.56 14.85
N TRP A 137 -6.77 14.40 15.64
CA TRP A 137 -6.90 14.55 17.08
C TRP A 137 -7.28 15.99 17.39
N SER A 138 -8.17 16.17 18.37
CA SER A 138 -8.35 17.47 18.97
C SER A 138 -7.11 17.82 19.81
N VAL A 139 -6.97 19.10 20.15
CA VAL A 139 -5.86 19.56 21.00
C VAL A 139 -5.91 18.86 22.35
N GLU A 140 -7.09 18.67 22.92
CA GLU A 140 -7.31 17.99 24.20
C GLU A 140 -6.89 16.52 24.13
N ALA A 141 -7.20 15.83 23.03
CA ALA A 141 -6.78 14.45 22.84
C ALA A 141 -5.25 14.33 22.70
N ALA A 142 -4.60 15.29 22.05
CA ALA A 142 -3.15 15.35 21.96
C ALA A 142 -2.49 15.62 23.32
N HIS A 143 -3.03 16.57 24.09
CA HIS A 143 -2.55 16.87 25.44
C HIS A 143 -2.69 15.66 26.37
N ALA A 144 -3.87 15.03 26.41
CA ALA A 144 -4.11 13.85 27.24
C ALA A 144 -3.15 12.70 26.92
N PHE A 145 -2.79 12.52 25.65
CA PHE A 145 -1.79 11.54 25.24
C PHE A 145 -0.37 11.90 25.70
N LEU A 146 0.04 13.16 25.55
CA LEU A 146 1.36 13.60 26.00
C LEU A 146 1.49 13.50 27.53
N GLU A 147 0.46 13.89 28.29
CA GLU A 147 0.42 13.73 29.75
C GLU A 147 0.50 12.26 30.16
N SER A 148 -0.22 11.39 29.46
CA SER A 148 -0.15 9.94 29.68
C SER A 148 1.22 9.37 29.37
N ALA A 149 1.85 9.77 28.25
CA ALA A 149 3.18 9.31 27.86
C ALA A 149 4.26 9.80 28.84
N GLN A 150 4.12 11.02 29.35
CA GLN A 150 5.01 11.58 30.37
C GLN A 150 4.86 10.84 31.71
N SER A 151 3.62 10.67 32.18
CA SER A 151 3.32 9.96 33.44
C SER A 151 3.77 8.50 33.40
N GLY A 152 3.70 7.86 32.23
CA GLY A 152 4.19 6.50 31.98
C GLY A 152 5.71 6.40 31.75
N SER A 153 6.45 7.52 31.78
CA SER A 153 7.89 7.58 31.46
C SER A 153 8.25 6.90 30.13
N ASP A 154 7.45 7.11 29.07
CA ASP A 154 7.73 6.54 27.74
C ASP A 154 9.07 7.08 27.21
N PRO A 155 10.04 6.22 26.87
CA PRO A 155 11.31 6.63 26.27
C PRO A 155 11.16 7.47 25.00
N ARG A 156 10.00 7.45 24.35
CA ARG A 156 9.70 8.20 23.12
C ARG A 156 9.00 9.52 23.35
N TYR A 157 8.82 9.97 24.59
CA TYR A 157 8.13 11.21 24.91
C TYR A 157 8.64 12.41 24.09
N ALA A 158 9.95 12.62 24.03
CA ALA A 158 10.55 13.70 23.25
C ALA A 158 10.20 13.62 21.75
N ALA A 159 10.18 12.41 21.18
CA ALA A 159 9.78 12.19 19.79
C ALA A 159 8.30 12.54 19.56
N TRP A 160 7.41 12.24 20.52
CA TRP A 160 6.01 12.62 20.44
C TRP A 160 5.82 14.14 20.49
N VAL A 161 6.54 14.84 21.38
CA VAL A 161 6.52 16.31 21.47
C VAL A 161 6.95 16.94 20.14
N LEU A 162 8.06 16.48 19.55
CA LEU A 162 8.52 16.96 18.25
C LEU A 162 7.50 16.76 17.12
N ILE A 163 6.78 15.63 17.11
CA ILE A 163 5.72 15.40 16.12
C ILE A 163 4.53 16.34 16.33
N PHE A 164 4.07 16.51 17.58
CA PHE A 164 2.86 17.28 17.87
C PHE A 164 3.08 18.80 17.80
N VAL A 165 4.22 19.29 18.29
CA VAL A 165 4.51 20.73 18.42
C VAL A 165 5.17 21.27 17.15
N MET A 166 6.22 20.59 16.66
CA MET A 166 6.99 21.04 15.49
C MET A 166 6.42 20.50 14.17
N GLY A 167 5.47 19.56 14.22
CA GLY A 167 4.86 18.98 13.02
C GLY A 167 5.81 18.06 12.22
N LEU A 168 6.90 17.61 12.84
CA LEU A 168 7.87 16.73 12.17
C LEU A 168 7.22 15.39 11.83
N ARG A 169 7.51 14.88 10.64
CA ARG A 169 7.10 13.53 10.25
C ARG A 169 7.90 12.51 11.04
N LYS A 170 7.29 11.34 11.29
CA LYS A 170 7.98 10.21 11.95
C LYS A 170 9.36 9.91 11.34
N GLY A 171 9.50 10.01 10.01
CA GLY A 171 10.78 9.80 9.34
C GLY A 171 11.83 10.84 9.73
N GLU A 172 11.43 12.12 9.78
CA GLU A 172 12.30 13.25 10.14
C GLU A 172 12.76 13.13 11.59
N VAL A 173 11.86 12.83 12.53
CA VAL A 173 12.22 12.66 13.95
C VAL A 173 13.18 11.49 14.17
N LEU A 174 12.98 10.38 13.46
CA LEU A 174 13.85 9.21 13.59
C LEU A 174 15.19 9.36 12.87
N SER A 175 15.32 10.35 11.98
CA SER A 175 16.56 10.66 11.27
C SER A 175 17.35 11.81 11.88
N LEU A 176 16.81 12.48 12.91
CA LEU A 176 17.51 13.56 13.61
C LEU A 176 18.83 13.04 14.21
N GLN A 177 19.91 13.71 13.85
CA GLN A 177 21.24 13.47 14.37
C GLN A 177 21.60 14.54 15.41
N ARG A 178 22.61 14.27 16.22
CA ARG A 178 23.10 15.26 17.19
C ARG A 178 23.56 16.55 16.54
N GLU A 179 24.08 16.45 15.32
CA GLU A 179 24.55 17.59 14.51
C GLU A 179 23.40 18.48 14.01
N ASP A 180 22.18 17.96 13.96
CA ASP A 180 20.99 18.74 13.55
C ASP A 180 20.42 19.58 14.70
N ILE A 181 20.96 19.43 15.92
CA ILE A 181 20.46 20.06 17.14
C ILE A 181 21.50 21.05 17.66
N ASP A 182 21.25 22.33 17.42
CA ASP A 182 22.01 23.39 18.05
C ASP A 182 21.49 23.61 19.48
N MET A 183 22.23 23.07 20.45
CA MET A 183 21.92 23.20 21.87
C MET A 183 22.37 24.56 22.45
N ASP A 184 23.18 25.32 21.69
CA ASP A 184 23.76 26.60 22.13
C ASP A 184 22.90 27.79 21.66
N ALA A 185 22.09 27.61 20.63
CA ALA A 185 21.18 28.64 20.10
C ALA A 185 19.95 28.94 20.97
N GLY A 186 19.69 28.16 22.04
CA GLY A 186 18.80 28.54 23.14
C GLY A 186 17.38 28.98 22.75
N GLU A 187 16.60 28.09 22.14
CA GLU A 187 15.12 28.07 22.21
C GLU A 187 14.59 26.66 22.47
#